data_AF-A0AAV5R141-F1
#
_entry.id   AF-A0AAV5R141-F1
#
_cell.length_a   1.000
_cell.length_b   1.000
_cell.length_c   1.000
_cell.angle_alpha   90.00
_cell.angle_beta   90.00
_cell.angle_gamma   90.00
#
_symmetry.space_group_name_H-M   'P 1'
#
loop_
_entity.id
_entity.type
_entity.pdbx_description
1 polymer ?
#
loop_
_entity_poly.entity_id
_entity_poly.type
_entity_poly.pdbx_seq_one_letter_code
_entity_poly.pdbx_strand_id
1 'polypeptide(L)'
;MVRNSLDSICELLLSSKIRDRTEAIQKLENFNFSLSSTINLFDNESLLKLLNSLDYYIETDRSIYEKSNNNTSVEIRLNKASSITKSLITSIYCNKTFINLYKPRQSEKLINSLLKNLTYTPANSDFNVFEIICSRIQSNQF
;
A
#
# COMPACT_ATOMS: atom_id res chain seq x y z
N MET A 1 -3.83 -11.70 18.56
CA MET A 1 -3.18 -10.43 18.96
C MET A 1 -2.80 -9.54 17.78
N VAL A 2 -2.34 -10.08 16.65
CA VAL A 2 -1.90 -9.28 15.48
C VAL A 2 -3.06 -8.56 14.75
N ARG A 3 -4.25 -9.17 14.62
CA ARG A 3 -5.44 -8.54 14.00
C ARG A 3 -5.83 -7.20 14.66
N ASN A 4 -5.92 -7.17 16.00
CA ASN A 4 -6.23 -5.95 16.76
C ASN A 4 -5.19 -4.84 16.52
N SER A 5 -3.95 -5.21 16.19
CA SER A 5 -2.90 -4.25 15.86
C SER A 5 -3.14 -3.63 14.48
N LEU A 6 -3.52 -4.41 13.46
CA LEU A 6 -3.76 -3.87 12.11
C LEU A 6 -5.00 -2.98 12.05
N ASP A 7 -6.07 -3.36 12.75
CA ASP A 7 -7.29 -2.56 12.82
C ASP A 7 -7.04 -1.18 13.45
N SER A 8 -6.29 -1.15 14.56
CA SER A 8 -5.90 0.11 15.21
C SER A 8 -5.03 0.99 14.30
N ILE A 9 -4.17 0.38 13.48
CA ILE A 9 -3.35 1.11 12.50
C ILE A 9 -4.23 1.71 11.40
N CYS A 10 -5.23 0.96 10.92
CA CYS A 10 -6.18 1.46 9.93
C CYS A 10 -6.98 2.66 10.47
N GLU A 11 -7.43 2.61 11.71
CA GLU A 11 -8.11 3.73 12.36
C GLU A 11 -7.22 4.98 12.44
N LEU A 12 -5.95 4.80 12.79
CA LEU A 12 -4.99 5.90 12.84
C LEU A 12 -4.71 6.50 11.44
N LEU A 13 -4.67 5.68 10.37
CA LEU A 13 -4.52 6.15 8.99
C LEU A 13 -5.70 7.01 8.53
N LEU A 14 -6.92 6.71 9.00
CA LEU A 14 -8.14 7.44 8.67
C LEU A 14 -8.35 8.70 9.55
N SER A 15 -7.53 8.90 10.58
CA SER A 15 -7.62 10.05 11.47
C SER A 15 -7.38 11.37 10.72
N SER A 16 -8.09 12.43 11.11
CA SER A 16 -7.84 13.78 10.60
C SER A 16 -6.53 14.38 11.15
N LYS A 17 -5.98 13.82 12.23
CA LYS A 17 -4.78 14.33 12.90
C LYS A 17 -3.51 13.83 12.19
N ILE A 18 -2.62 14.76 11.81
CA ILE A 18 -1.34 14.43 11.15
C ILE A 18 -0.47 13.53 12.03
N ARG A 19 -0.47 13.75 13.36
CA ARG A 19 0.30 12.95 14.33
C ARG A 19 -0.09 11.47 14.28
N ASP A 20 -1.39 11.19 14.38
CA ASP A 20 -1.94 9.83 14.36
C ASP A 20 -1.58 9.12 13.05
N ARG A 21 -1.75 9.80 11.92
CA ARG A 21 -1.42 9.23 10.61
C ARG A 21 0.09 8.96 10.45
N THR A 22 0.93 9.85 10.97
CA THR A 22 2.39 9.66 10.98
C THR A 22 2.80 8.46 11.82
N GLU A 23 2.18 8.30 13.00
CA GLU A 23 2.39 7.15 13.87
C GLU A 23 1.96 5.84 13.19
N ALA A 24 0.84 5.86 12.45
CA ALA A 24 0.37 4.70 11.70
C ALA A 24 1.39 4.25 10.64
N ILE A 25 1.95 5.19 9.87
CA ILE A 25 3.00 4.89 8.89
C ILE A 25 4.24 4.30 9.55
N GLN A 26 4.70 4.89 10.66
CA GLN A 26 5.85 4.34 11.40
C GLN A 26 5.60 2.92 11.91
N LYS A 27 4.38 2.64 12.40
CA LYS A 27 4.00 1.27 12.80
C LYS A 27 4.00 0.31 11.60
N LEU A 28 3.54 0.76 10.44
CA LEU A 28 3.53 -0.04 9.21
C LEU A 28 4.94 -0.32 8.67
N GLU A 29 5.90 0.59 8.85
CA GLU A 29 7.31 0.37 8.47
C GLU A 29 7.95 -0.79 9.25
N ASN A 30 7.46 -1.12 10.44
CA ASN A 30 7.94 -2.27 11.21
C ASN A 30 7.49 -3.62 10.61
N PHE A 31 6.53 -3.62 9.69
CA PHE A 31 6.08 -4.82 9.01
C PHE A 31 6.81 -4.98 7.69
N ASN A 32 7.49 -6.11 7.52
CA ASN A 32 8.09 -6.45 6.25
C ASN A 32 7.07 -7.14 5.33
N PHE A 33 6.27 -6.34 4.61
CA PHE A 33 5.26 -6.84 3.66
C PHE A 33 5.84 -7.51 2.41
N SER A 34 7.16 -7.42 2.17
CA SER A 34 7.81 -8.16 1.07
C SER A 34 7.94 -9.66 1.35
N LEU A 35 7.80 -10.09 2.60
CA LEU A 35 7.86 -11.49 3.01
C LEU A 35 6.46 -12.11 3.03
N SER A 36 6.30 -13.24 2.32
CA SER A 36 5.04 -14.00 2.31
C SER A 36 4.62 -14.46 3.71
N SER A 37 5.59 -14.76 4.59
CA SER A 37 5.32 -15.13 5.98
C SER A 37 4.60 -14.02 6.75
N THR A 38 4.96 -12.75 6.53
CA THR A 38 4.30 -11.60 7.15
C THR A 38 2.87 -11.44 6.63
N ILE A 39 2.67 -11.55 5.31
CA ILE A 39 1.34 -11.41 4.69
C ILE A 39 0.39 -12.49 5.20
N ASN A 40 0.87 -13.72 5.34
CA ASN A 40 0.08 -14.85 5.82
C ASN A 40 -0.33 -14.76 7.30
N LEU A 41 0.21 -13.80 8.07
CA LEU A 41 -0.26 -13.51 9.45
C LEU A 41 -1.61 -12.79 9.48
N PHE A 42 -2.01 -12.21 8.35
CA PHE A 42 -3.23 -11.42 8.23
C PHE A 42 -4.21 -12.13 7.30
N ASP A 43 -5.48 -12.02 7.63
CA ASP A 43 -6.55 -12.45 6.74
C ASP A 43 -6.80 -11.42 5.64
N ASN A 44 -7.42 -11.88 4.56
CA ASN A 44 -7.63 -11.09 3.35
C ASN A 44 -8.46 -9.83 3.61
N GLU A 45 -9.45 -9.90 4.50
CA GLU A 45 -10.30 -8.76 4.84
C GLU A 45 -9.50 -7.65 5.53
N SER A 46 -8.63 -8.01 6.48
CA SER A 46 -7.72 -7.05 7.12
C SER A 46 -6.74 -6.42 6.13
N LEU A 47 -6.18 -7.22 5.22
CA LEU A 47 -5.27 -6.74 4.17
C LEU A 47 -5.96 -5.77 3.21
N LEU A 48 -7.21 -6.06 2.82
CA LEU A 48 -8.04 -5.13 2.04
C LEU A 48 -8.31 -3.83 2.80
N LYS A 49 -8.69 -3.94 4.07
CA LYS A 49 -9.01 -2.78 4.90
C LYS A 49 -7.78 -1.87 5.01
N LEU A 50 -6.61 -2.45 5.19
CA LEU A 50 -5.34 -1.74 5.19
C LEU A 50 -5.08 -1.03 3.86
N LEU A 51 -5.26 -1.73 2.73
CA LEU A 51 -5.09 -1.13 1.40
C LEU A 51 -6.01 0.06 1.17
N ASN A 52 -7.30 -0.07 1.50
CA ASN A 52 -8.24 1.03 1.36
C ASN A 52 -7.89 2.21 2.28
N SER A 53 -7.40 1.93 3.49
CA SER A 53 -6.99 2.96 4.44
C SER A 53 -5.73 3.70 3.97
N LEU A 54 -4.77 2.98 3.38
CA LEU A 54 -3.57 3.55 2.77
C LEU A 54 -3.90 4.40 1.54
N ASP A 55 -4.83 3.95 0.70
CA ASP A 55 -5.26 4.71 -0.49
C ASP A 55 -5.90 6.05 -0.07
N TYR A 56 -6.83 6.02 0.89
CA TYR A 56 -7.42 7.23 1.46
C TYR A 56 -6.38 8.17 2.09
N TYR A 57 -5.41 7.60 2.83
CA TYR A 57 -4.32 8.35 3.42
C TYR A 57 -3.49 9.09 2.36
N ILE A 58 -3.08 8.38 1.30
CA ILE A 58 -2.28 8.94 0.20
C ILE A 58 -3.04 10.05 -0.51
N GLU A 59 -4.33 9.86 -0.80
CA GLU A 59 -5.15 10.91 -1.43
C GLU A 59 -5.24 12.17 -0.56
N THR A 60 -5.45 11.98 0.74
CA THR A 60 -5.55 13.08 1.69
C THR A 60 -4.24 13.86 1.80
N ASP A 61 -3.11 13.17 1.99
CA ASP A 61 -1.80 13.82 2.12
C ASP A 61 -1.32 14.41 0.78
N ARG A 62 -1.69 13.83 -0.37
CA ARG A 62 -1.40 14.41 -1.69
C ARG A 62 -2.12 15.75 -1.86
N SER A 63 -3.41 15.84 -1.51
CA SER A 63 -4.14 17.11 -1.57
C SER A 63 -3.52 18.18 -0.68
N ILE A 64 -2.98 17.79 0.49
CA ILE A 64 -2.26 18.70 1.37
C ILE A 64 -0.93 19.13 0.73
N TYR A 65 -0.16 18.19 0.18
CA TYR A 65 1.12 18.47 -0.47
C TYR A 65 0.97 19.50 -1.58
N GLU A 66 0.01 19.29 -2.49
CA GLU A 66 -0.29 20.18 -3.62
C GLU A 66 -0.66 21.60 -3.17
N LYS A 67 -1.36 21.73 -2.05
CA LYS A 67 -1.75 23.04 -1.48
C LYS A 67 -0.63 23.73 -0.69
N SER A 68 0.43 22.99 -0.34
CA SER A 68 1.43 23.42 0.65
C SER A 68 2.76 23.91 0.06
N ASN A 69 2.82 24.22 -1.26
CA ASN A 69 4.04 24.65 -1.94
C ASN A 69 5.23 23.70 -1.72
N ASN A 70 5.03 22.39 -1.95
CA ASN A 70 6.06 21.37 -1.85
C ASN A 70 6.64 21.20 -0.43
N ASN A 71 5.77 20.93 0.55
CA ASN A 71 6.21 20.58 1.90
C ASN A 71 6.93 19.24 1.92
N THR A 72 8.26 19.27 2.10
CA THR A 72 9.15 18.10 2.12
C THR A 72 8.76 17.05 3.17
N SER A 73 8.18 17.47 4.31
CA SER A 73 7.73 16.54 5.34
C SER A 73 6.51 15.72 4.91
N VAL A 74 5.62 16.32 4.11
CA VAL A 74 4.46 15.63 3.53
C VAL A 74 4.94 14.68 2.43
N GLU A 75 5.89 15.12 1.60
CA GLU A 75 6.50 14.30 0.55
C GLU A 75 7.15 13.02 1.09
N ILE A 76 7.95 13.13 2.17
CA ILE A 76 8.58 11.98 2.82
C ILE A 76 7.52 10.97 3.29
N ARG A 77 6.43 11.42 3.90
CA ARG A 77 5.36 10.52 4.37
C ARG A 77 4.61 9.87 3.20
N LEU A 78 4.37 10.60 2.12
CA LEU A 78 3.77 10.07 0.89
C LEU A 78 4.65 8.99 0.25
N ASN A 79 5.97 9.21 0.20
CA ASN A 79 6.93 8.24 -0.31
C ASN A 79 6.90 6.94 0.50
N LYS A 80 6.89 7.05 1.84
CA LYS A 80 6.80 5.90 2.75
C LYS A 80 5.51 5.11 2.55
N ALA A 81 4.36 5.80 2.56
CA ALA A 81 3.05 5.17 2.35
C ALA A 81 2.95 4.50 0.98
N SER A 82 3.48 5.13 -0.07
CA SER A 82 3.52 4.57 -1.41
C SER A 82 4.37 3.31 -1.47
N SER A 83 5.53 3.30 -0.81
CA SER A 83 6.42 2.12 -0.74
C SER A 83 5.78 0.93 -0.02
N ILE A 84 5.12 1.18 1.13
CA ILE A 84 4.35 0.18 1.87
C ILE A 84 3.23 -0.38 1.00
N THR A 85 2.47 0.50 0.35
CA THR A 85 1.36 0.12 -0.55
C THR A 85 1.86 -0.73 -1.72
N LYS A 86 2.96 -0.33 -2.37
CA LYS A 86 3.60 -1.11 -3.44
C LYS A 86 4.00 -2.50 -2.98
N SER A 87 4.64 -2.61 -1.80
CA SER A 87 5.06 -3.89 -1.23
C SER A 87 3.88 -4.78 -0.91
N LEU A 88 2.86 -4.22 -0.24
CA LEU A 88 1.64 -4.93 0.14
C LEU A 88 0.90 -5.46 -1.09
N ILE A 89 0.68 -4.60 -2.09
CA ILE A 89 -0.03 -5.03 -3.30
C ILE A 89 0.78 -6.06 -4.08
N THR A 90 2.10 -5.86 -4.24
CA THR A 90 2.96 -6.83 -4.95
C THR A 90 2.87 -8.22 -4.32
N SER A 91 2.96 -8.29 -2.99
CA SER A 91 2.89 -9.57 -2.27
C SER A 91 1.50 -10.20 -2.34
N ILE A 92 0.45 -9.39 -2.31
CA ILE A 92 -0.94 -9.82 -2.52
C ILE A 92 -1.13 -10.38 -3.94
N TYR A 93 -0.66 -9.67 -4.97
CA TYR A 93 -0.81 -10.05 -6.37
C TYR A 93 0.02 -11.28 -6.74
N CYS A 94 1.20 -11.44 -6.13
CA CYS A 94 2.04 -12.62 -6.32
C CYS A 94 1.43 -13.89 -5.71
N ASN A 95 0.37 -13.77 -4.89
CA ASN A 95 -0.31 -14.91 -4.30
C ASN A 95 -1.50 -15.34 -5.18
N LYS A 96 -1.34 -16.43 -5.93
CA LYS A 96 -2.32 -16.92 -6.93
C LYS A 96 -3.71 -17.19 -6.34
N THR A 97 -3.83 -17.54 -5.05
CA THR A 97 -5.12 -17.75 -4.39
C THR A 97 -5.84 -16.43 -4.08
N PHE A 98 -5.11 -15.33 -3.98
CA PHE A 98 -5.60 -14.06 -3.48
C PHE A 98 -6.35 -13.24 -4.55
N ILE A 99 -5.96 -13.37 -5.83
CA ILE A 99 -6.69 -12.78 -6.97
C ILE A 99 -8.06 -13.45 -7.15
N ASN A 100 -8.14 -14.77 -6.97
CA ASN A 100 -9.39 -15.52 -7.12
C ASN A 100 -10.42 -15.24 -5.99
N LEU A 101 -9.98 -14.63 -4.88
CA LEU A 101 -10.83 -14.34 -3.73
C LEU A 101 -11.51 -12.97 -3.81
N TYR A 102 -11.12 -12.10 -4.74
CA TYR A 102 -11.80 -10.84 -4.96
C TYR A 102 -12.90 -10.97 -5.99
N LYS A 103 -14.07 -10.41 -5.66
CA LYS A 103 -15.11 -10.19 -6.67
C LYS A 103 -14.51 -9.29 -7.76
N PRO A 104 -14.90 -9.44 -9.05
CA PRO A 104 -14.30 -8.70 -10.17
C PRO A 104 -14.11 -7.19 -9.95
N ARG A 105 -15.05 -6.54 -9.24
CA ARG A 105 -15.00 -5.11 -8.89
C ARG A 105 -13.92 -4.75 -7.85
N GLN A 106 -13.59 -5.65 -6.92
CA GLN A 106 -12.57 -5.43 -5.89
C GLN A 106 -11.16 -5.60 -6.46
N SER A 107 -10.97 -6.58 -7.34
CA SER A 107 -9.73 -6.75 -8.11
C SER A 107 -9.48 -5.54 -9.03
N GLU A 108 -10.51 -5.01 -9.68
CA GLU A 108 -10.41 -3.80 -10.51
C GLU A 108 -10.02 -2.57 -9.68
N LYS A 109 -10.61 -2.40 -8.49
CA LYS A 109 -10.22 -1.33 -7.56
C LYS A 109 -8.75 -1.46 -7.13
N LEU A 110 -8.28 -2.67 -6.82
CA LEU A 110 -6.89 -2.94 -6.46
C LEU A 110 -5.93 -2.61 -7.61
N ILE A 111 -6.28 -2.99 -8.85
CA ILE A 111 -5.52 -2.65 -10.05
C ILE A 111 -5.47 -1.13 -10.24
N ASN A 112 -6.60 -0.43 -10.07
CA ASN A 112 -6.68 1.01 -10.23
C ASN A 112 -5.85 1.74 -9.15
N SER A 113 -5.90 1.32 -7.89
CA SER A 113 -5.03 1.85 -6.83
C SER A 113 -3.55 1.51 -7.10
N LEU A 114 -3.26 0.34 -7.69
CA LEU A 114 -1.91 -0.02 -8.17
C LEU A 114 -1.44 0.98 -9.23
N LEU A 115 -2.21 1.17 -10.30
CA LEU A 115 -1.87 2.06 -11.42
C LEU A 115 -1.74 3.53 -10.97
N LYS A 116 -2.60 3.96 -10.04
CA LYS A 116 -2.58 5.31 -9.46
C LYS A 116 -1.37 5.55 -8.54
N ASN A 117 -0.92 4.54 -7.80
CA ASN A 117 0.22 4.65 -6.88
C ASN A 117 1.56 4.20 -7.52
N LEU A 118 1.50 3.52 -8.67
CA LEU A 118 2.63 3.24 -9.57
C LEU A 118 3.17 4.51 -10.22
N THR A 119 2.28 5.44 -10.59
CA THR A 119 2.62 6.70 -11.26
C THR A 119 3.24 7.76 -10.33
N TYR A 120 3.22 7.53 -9.01
CA TYR A 120 4.08 8.26 -8.10
C TYR A 120 5.43 7.53 -8.00
N THR A 121 6.29 7.82 -8.97
CA THR A 121 7.71 7.51 -8.94
C THR A 121 8.44 8.74 -8.40
N PRO A 122 9.05 8.67 -7.21
CA PRO A 122 10.11 9.61 -6.85
C PRO A 122 11.11 9.67 -8.00
N ALA A 123 11.62 10.86 -8.35
CA ALA A 123 12.55 11.05 -9.46
C ALA A 123 13.81 10.15 -9.39
N ASN A 124 14.07 9.51 -8.24
CA ASN A 124 15.22 8.66 -7.96
C ASN A 124 14.88 7.21 -7.56
N SER A 125 13.67 6.70 -7.82
CA SER A 125 13.36 5.29 -7.49
C SER A 125 13.48 4.37 -8.71
N ASP A 126 14.53 3.54 -8.73
CA ASP A 126 14.73 2.43 -9.69
C ASP A 126 13.70 1.29 -9.53
N PHE A 127 12.64 1.49 -8.74
CA PHE A 127 11.67 0.46 -8.38
C PHE A 127 10.42 0.56 -9.24
N ASN A 128 10.51 0.02 -10.45
CA ASN A 128 9.39 -0.03 -11.39
C ASN A 128 8.53 -1.29 -11.12
N VAL A 129 7.52 -1.15 -10.26
CA VAL A 129 6.61 -2.28 -9.89
C VAL A 129 5.94 -2.91 -11.11
N PHE A 130 5.80 -2.17 -12.22
CA PHE A 130 5.31 -2.69 -13.49
C PHE A 130 6.25 -3.74 -14.10
N GLU A 131 7.58 -3.56 -14.03
CA GLU A 131 8.55 -4.54 -14.53
C GLU A 131 8.57 -5.82 -13.68
N ILE A 132 8.37 -5.72 -12.37
CA ILE A 132 8.30 -6.89 -11.48
C ILE A 132 7.04 -7.72 -11.77
N ILE A 133 5.91 -7.06 -11.98
CA ILE A 133 4.65 -7.73 -12.34
C ILE A 133 4.78 -8.38 -13.73
N CYS A 134 5.29 -7.66 -14.72
CA CYS A 134 5.45 -8.16 -16.09
C CYS A 134 6.49 -9.30 -16.19
N SER A 135 7.63 -9.19 -15.52
CA SER A 135 8.69 -10.22 -15.52
C SER A 135 8.23 -11.52 -14.85
N ARG A 136 7.38 -11.44 -13.80
CA ARG A 136 6.82 -12.62 -13.13
C ARG A 136 5.66 -13.27 -13.87
N ILE A 137 4.90 -12.52 -14.66
CA ILE A 137 3.90 -13.07 -15.57
C ILE A 137 4.60 -13.88 -16.68
N GLN A 138 5.71 -13.38 -17.21
CA GLN A 138 6.50 -14.06 -18.25
C GLN A 138 7.21 -15.33 -17.76
N SER A 139 7.70 -15.34 -16.51
CA SER A 139 8.38 -16.51 -15.92
C SER A 139 7.43 -17.61 -15.40
N ASN A 140 6.12 -17.42 -15.47
CA ASN A 140 5.10 -18.43 -15.13
C ASN A 140 4.47 -19.11 -16.38
N GLN A 141 5.02 -18.88 -17.58
CA GLN A 141 4.56 -19.53 -18.82
C GLN A 141 5.36 -20.79 -19.22
N PHE A 142 6.23 -21.30 -18.35
CA PHE A 142 6.94 -22.58 -18.53
C PHE A 142 6.72 -23.50 -17.33
#